data_AF-A0AA37NQT0-F1
#
_entry.id   AF-A0AA37NQT0-F1
#
_cell.length_a   1.000
_cell.length_b   1.000
_cell.length_c   1.000
_cell.angle_alpha   90.00
_cell.angle_beta   90.00
_cell.angle_gamma   90.00
#
_symmetry.space_group_name_H-M   'P 1'
#
loop_
_entity.id
_entity.type
_entity.pdbx_description
1 polymer ?
#
loop_
_entity_poly.entity_id
_entity_poly.type
_entity_poly.pdbx_seq_one_letter_code
_entity_poly.pdbx_strand_id
1 'polypeptide(L)' 'MKGLNVAIVDCDYPQHSIIKQKKRDMEVVKTTPAYQNLLVEQAGRLKKKAYPVIGSTPADCMTD' A
#
# COMPACT_ATOMS: atom_id res chain seq x y z
N MET A 1 -9.35 -12.60 -12.98
CA MET A 1 -9.23 -12.14 -11.57
C MET A 1 -10.63 -12.16 -10.97
N LYS A 2 -10.85 -12.81 -9.82
CA LYS A 2 -12.19 -13.21 -9.33
C LYS A 2 -13.12 -12.06 -8.84
N GLY A 3 -12.87 -10.79 -9.21
CA GLY A 3 -13.74 -9.66 -8.82
C GLY A 3 -13.81 -9.37 -7.31
N LEU A 4 -12.83 -9.84 -6.54
CA LEU A 4 -12.81 -9.72 -5.08
C LEU A 4 -12.29 -8.35 -4.63
N ASN A 5 -12.87 -7.82 -3.56
CA ASN A 5 -12.30 -6.70 -2.82
C ASN A 5 -11.14 -7.23 -1.97
N VAL A 6 -9.92 -6.81 -2.28
CA VAL A 6 -8.69 -7.29 -1.62
C VAL A 6 -8.03 -6.13 -0.88
N ALA A 7 -7.58 -6.39 0.35
CA ALA A 7 -6.76 -5.51 1.16
C ALA A 7 -5.52 -6.28 1.65
N ILE A 8 -4.46 -5.55 1.97
CA ILE A 8 -3.26 -6.10 2.61
C ILE A 8 -3.33 -5.69 4.08
N VAL A 9 -3.24 -6.66 4.99
CA VAL A 9 -3.16 -6.40 6.43
C VAL A 9 -1.72 -6.65 6.89
N ASP A 10 -1.08 -5.62 7.41
CA ASP A 10 0.30 -5.65 7.91
C ASP A 10 0.28 -5.89 9.42
N CYS A 11 0.40 -7.16 9.79
CA CYS A 11 0.39 -7.63 11.18
C CYS A 11 1.79 -7.70 11.82
N ASP A 12 2.80 -7.11 11.18
CA ASP A 12 4.19 -7.13 11.64
C ASP A 12 4.43 -6.07 12.74
N TYR A 13 3.62 -6.05 13.80
CA TYR A 13 3.79 -5.08 14.88
C TYR A 13 5.01 -5.41 15.75
N PRO A 14 5.84 -4.42 16.17
CA PRO A 14 5.76 -2.97 15.91
C PRO A 14 6.46 -2.48 14.62
N GLN A 15 7.01 -3.39 13.82
CA GLN A 15 7.81 -3.06 12.65
C GLN A 15 6.98 -2.46 11.51
N HIS A 16 5.73 -2.89 11.27
CA HIS A 16 4.84 -2.52 10.17
C HIS A 16 5.60 -2.28 8.86
N SER A 17 6.40 -3.29 8.48
CA SER A 17 7.41 -3.16 7.43
C SER A 17 6.82 -2.75 6.09
N ILE A 18 5.67 -3.31 5.71
CA ILE A 18 5.00 -3.04 4.43
C ILE A 18 4.42 -1.63 4.41
N ILE A 19 3.78 -1.20 5.50
CA ILE A 19 3.24 0.16 5.60
C ILE A 19 4.37 1.19 5.53
N LYS A 20 5.46 0.95 6.27
CA LYS A 20 6.62 1.85 6.28
C LYS A 20 7.31 1.88 4.91
N GLN A 21 7.44 0.76 4.23
CA GLN A 21 7.96 0.69 2.85
C GLN A 21 7.08 1.50 1.90
N LYS A 22 5.76 1.22 1.86
CA LYS A 22 4.81 1.94 1.01
C LYS A 22 4.85 3.45 1.24
N LYS A 23 4.95 3.88 2.51
CA LYS A 23 5.05 5.30 2.84
C LYS A 23 6.34 5.92 2.29
N ARG A 24 7.50 5.30 2.53
CA ARG A 24 8.79 5.80 2.03
C ARG A 24 8.83 5.89 0.51
N ASP A 25 8.37 4.85 -0.17
CA ASP A 25 8.36 4.81 -1.64
C ASP A 25 7.46 5.92 -2.21
N MET A 26 6.30 6.14 -1.59
CA MET A 26 5.38 7.21 -2.01
C MET A 26 5.96 8.61 -1.81
N GLU A 27 6.74 8.86 -0.75
CA GLU A 27 7.41 10.15 -0.56
C GLU A 27 8.47 10.42 -1.65
N VAL A 28 9.20 9.39 -2.09
CA VAL A 28 10.14 9.52 -3.21
C VAL A 28 9.40 9.78 -4.53
N VAL A 29 8.29 9.08 -4.77
CA VAL A 29 7.46 9.31 -5.96
C VAL A 29 6.91 10.74 -5.99
N LYS A 30 6.46 11.28 -4.85
CA LYS A 30 5.93 12.65 -4.78
C LYS A 30 6.96 13.72 -5.11
N THR A 31 8.23 13.50 -4.79
CA THR A 31 9.30 14.51 -4.95
C THR A 31 10.00 14.46 -6.31
N THR A 32 9.84 13.36 -7.06
CA THR A 32 10.55 13.13 -8.33
C THR A 32 9.59 13.03 -9.51
N PRO A 33 9.57 14.01 -10.45
CA PRO A 33 8.64 14.02 -11.58
C PRO A 33 8.70 12.76 -12.47
N ALA A 34 9.90 12.19 -12.67
CA ALA A 34 10.06 10.96 -13.45
C ALA A 34 9.29 9.78 -12.83
N TYR A 35 9.29 9.65 -11.50
CA TYR A 35 8.57 8.58 -10.81
C TYR A 35 7.05 8.82 -10.80
N GLN A 36 6.61 10.07 -10.79
CA GLN A 36 5.19 10.38 -10.95
C GLN A 36 4.68 9.91 -12.32
N ASN A 37 5.42 10.19 -13.39
CA ASN A 37 5.07 9.74 -14.74
C ASN A 37 5.00 8.21 -14.85
N LEU A 38 5.97 7.51 -14.27
CA LEU A 38 5.99 6.05 -14.23
C LEU A 38 4.80 5.47 -13.44
N LEU A 39 4.41 6.10 -12.33
CA LEU A 39 3.23 5.68 -11.57
C LEU A 39 1.95 5.84 -12.39
N VAL A 40 1.81 6.96 -13.12
CA VAL A 40 0.66 7.21 -14.00
C VAL A 40 0.60 6.18 -15.14
N GLU A 41 1.73 5.91 -15.80
CA GLU A 41 1.83 4.90 -16.85
C GLU A 41 1.46 3.50 -16.33
N GLN A 42 2.02 3.13 -15.18
CA GLN A 42 1.74 1.85 -14.53
C GLN A 42 0.25 1.70 -14.17
N ALA A 43 -0.37 2.76 -13.64
CA ALA A 43 -1.80 2.79 -13.33
C ALA A 43 -2.66 2.62 -14.58
N GLY A 44 -2.29 3.31 -15.68
CA GLY A 44 -2.96 3.18 -16.98
C GLY A 44 -2.85 1.77 -17.57
N ARG A 45 -1.67 1.13 -17.45
CA ARG A 45 -1.41 -0.23 -17.96
C ARG A 45 -2.15 -1.30 -17.16
N LEU A 46 -2.10 -1.22 -15.82
CA LEU A 46 -2.70 -2.23 -14.94
C LEU A 46 -4.22 -2.08 -14.81
N LYS A 47 -4.77 -0.87 -15.05
CA LYS A 47 -6.20 -0.54 -14.89
C LYS A 47 -6.77 -0.97 -13.53
N LYS A 48 -5.94 -0.90 -12.48
CA LYS A 48 -6.28 -1.31 -11.11
C LYS A 48 -5.80 -0.27 -10.14
N LYS A 49 -6.60 -0.04 -9.10
CA LYS A 49 -6.18 0.75 -7.93
C LYS A 49 -5.20 -0.09 -7.10
N ALA A 50 -4.24 0.57 -6.47
CA ALA A 50 -3.38 -0.08 -5.50
C ALA A 50 -4.23 -0.61 -4.34
N TYR A 51 -3.88 -1.78 -3.80
CA TYR A 51 -4.58 -2.32 -2.65
C TYR A 51 -4.37 -1.43 -1.42
N PRO A 52 -5.42 -1.22 -0.61
CA PRO A 52 -5.26 -0.60 0.70
C PRO A 52 -4.34 -1.49 1.55
N VAL A 53 -3.48 -0.84 2.33
CA VAL A 53 -2.62 -1.51 3.31
C VAL A 53 -3.06 -1.00 4.68
N ILE A 54 -3.47 -1.92 5.55
CA ILE A 54 -4.03 -1.65 6.88
C ILE A 54 -3.05 -2.19 7.91
N GLY A 55 -2.69 -1.41 8.91
CA GLY A 55 -1.82 -1.87 10.00
C GLY A 55 -2.64 -2.56 11.06
N SER A 56 -2.16 -3.68 11.57
CA SER A 56 -2.81 -4.42 12.65
C SER A 56 -1.94 -4.37 13.90
N THR A 57 -2.43 -3.82 15.00
CA THR A 57 -1.76 -3.94 16.30
C THR A 57 -2.38 -5.08 17.12
N PRO A 58 -1.68 -5.64 18.11
CA PRO A 58 -2.25 -6.66 18.99
C PRO A 58 -3.55 -6.24 19.68
N ALA A 59 -3.71 -4.95 19.99
CA ALA A 59 -4.94 -4.42 20.57
C ALA A 59 -6.09 -4.43 19.55
N ASP A 60 -5.83 -4.01 18.30
CA ASP A 60 -6.82 -3.98 17.23
C ASP A 60 -7.33 -5.39 16.86
N CYS A 61 -6.50 -6.43 17.08
CA CYS A 61 -6.89 -7.82 16.84
C CYS A 61 -7.82 -8.41 17.91
N MET A 62 -7.86 -7.85 19.13
CA MET A 62 -8.60 -8.42 20.26
C MET A 62 -9.97 -7.75 20.50
N THR A 63 -10.28 -6.70 19.76
CA THR A 63 -11.59 -6.07 19.76
C THR A 63 -12.43 -6.63 18.61
N ASP A 64 -13.25 -7.64 18.92
CA ASP A 64 -14.42 -8.07 18.14
C ASP A 64 -15.71 -7.45 18.71
#